data_AF-A0A6V8CN55-F1
#
_entry.id   AF-A0A6V8CN55-F1
#
_cell.length_a   1.000
_cell.length_b   1.000
_cell.length_c   1.000
_cell.angle_alpha   90.00
_cell.angle_beta   90.00
_cell.angle_gamma   90.00
#
_symmetry.space_group_name_H-M   'P 1'
#
loop_
_entity.id
_entity.type
_entity.pdbx_description
1 polymer ?
#
loop_
_entity_poly.entity_id
_entity_poly.type
_entity_poly.pdbx_seq_one_letter_code
_entity_poly.pdbx_strand_id
1 'polypeptide(L)'
;VSPTVSNIRIAFEIKEDYTDVDINPQLLADYVAEQTGVEVTLYPVASEGAIIEALRFGNADIAFMDGGSAWMGWKEYGLAAMAADMKSDGRTYYDAHAVVLNGSEMANAYLDGDDSTDPFALLQGKTSCHTGWLKSAGMLLPMGYLISEGYAPVVGSEDDIESLRSTIFSYFNEDASIPDSGTPYASYSGAVRCLSEGAGDVAFVKDSTIGSYCGNEDAAENEDWCLDEEEYILLPSYGSAPSHPVMYNPDRVDIQTRTAILNALLSMNDEMYVENHSMGGETYTGCLNVNTQVVDTEQPMNECGDQILMNILNTPGIVEVNTQEHMGIYGNLIGSIPGITTYFDTKYEIQE
;
A
#
# COMPACT_ATOMS: atom_id res chain seq x y z
N VAL A 1 -1.15 -12.22 -26.32
CA VAL A 1 -0.80 -11.05 -27.18
C VAL A 1 0.71 -10.93 -27.12
N SER A 2 1.40 -10.74 -28.24
CA SER A 2 2.87 -10.59 -28.21
C SER A 2 3.25 -9.11 -28.07
N PRO A 3 4.28 -8.76 -27.28
CA PRO A 3 4.80 -7.39 -27.20
C PRO A 3 5.32 -6.86 -28.54
N THR A 4 5.38 -5.54 -28.69
CA THR A 4 6.05 -4.90 -29.85
C THR A 4 7.55 -4.71 -29.64
N VAL A 5 7.99 -4.74 -28.38
CA VAL A 5 9.40 -4.64 -27.98
C VAL A 5 10.01 -6.03 -27.86
N SER A 6 11.33 -6.12 -28.07
CA SER A 6 12.08 -7.38 -27.89
C SER A 6 12.64 -7.55 -26.47
N ASN A 7 12.62 -6.50 -25.65
CA ASN A 7 13.06 -6.49 -24.27
C ASN A 7 12.10 -5.62 -23.44
N ILE A 8 11.54 -6.16 -22.36
CA ILE A 8 10.76 -5.45 -21.35
C ILE A 8 11.65 -5.18 -20.14
N ARG A 9 11.68 -3.94 -19.67
CA ARG A 9 12.50 -3.51 -18.53
C ARG A 9 11.63 -3.23 -17.33
N ILE A 10 11.87 -3.94 -16.24
CA ILE A 10 11.17 -3.75 -14.97
C ILE A 10 12.08 -2.94 -14.05
N ALA A 11 11.69 -1.71 -13.69
CA ALA A 11 12.39 -0.98 -12.64
C ALA A 11 12.13 -1.65 -11.29
N PHE A 12 13.21 -1.99 -10.60
CA PHE A 12 13.14 -2.71 -9.33
C PHE A 12 14.23 -2.22 -8.38
N GLU A 13 13.86 -1.98 -7.12
CA GLU A 13 14.81 -1.57 -6.10
C GLU A 13 15.66 -2.78 -5.67
N ILE A 14 16.94 -2.78 -6.06
CA ILE A 14 17.84 -3.88 -5.77
C ILE A 14 18.43 -3.68 -4.37
N LYS A 15 18.24 -4.65 -3.49
CA LYS A 15 18.96 -4.72 -2.21
C LYS A 15 20.35 -5.30 -2.47
N GLU A 16 21.38 -4.72 -1.83
CA GLU A 16 22.80 -5.02 -2.13
C GLU A 16 23.17 -6.50 -1.97
N ASP A 17 22.37 -7.31 -1.25
CA ASP A 17 22.62 -8.73 -1.03
C ASP A 17 21.32 -9.57 -1.07
N TYR A 18 20.89 -10.03 -2.25
CA TYR A 18 19.93 -11.14 -2.36
C TYR A 18 20.67 -12.45 -2.08
N THR A 19 20.91 -12.75 -0.80
CA THR A 19 21.49 -14.05 -0.39
C THR A 19 20.49 -15.19 -0.42
N ASP A 20 19.21 -14.85 -0.39
CA ASP A 20 18.10 -15.78 -0.47
C ASP A 20 17.59 -15.81 -1.92
N VAL A 21 17.60 -17.02 -2.49
CA VAL A 21 17.26 -17.26 -3.89
C VAL A 21 15.76 -17.12 -4.14
N ASP A 22 14.93 -17.31 -3.12
CA ASP A 22 13.47 -17.33 -3.25
C ASP A 22 12.87 -15.92 -3.35
N ILE A 23 13.62 -14.91 -2.91
CA ILE A 23 13.25 -13.49 -2.99
C ILE A 23 13.96 -12.75 -4.12
N ASN A 24 14.63 -13.48 -5.02
CA ASN A 24 15.37 -12.88 -6.12
C ASN A 24 14.39 -12.32 -7.17
N PRO A 25 14.37 -11.00 -7.45
CA PRO A 25 13.46 -10.40 -8.42
C PRO A 25 13.66 -10.92 -9.86
N GLN A 26 14.76 -11.62 -10.14
CA GLN A 26 14.97 -12.28 -11.43
C GLN A 26 13.89 -13.34 -11.70
N LEU A 27 13.36 -14.02 -10.68
CA LEU A 27 12.27 -14.99 -10.83
C LEU A 27 11.02 -14.34 -11.47
N LEU A 28 10.68 -13.11 -11.07
CA LEU A 28 9.58 -12.34 -11.68
C LEU A 28 9.89 -12.00 -13.14
N ALA A 29 11.12 -11.56 -13.43
CA ALA A 29 11.53 -11.23 -14.79
C ALA A 29 11.47 -12.48 -15.70
N ASP A 30 11.96 -13.60 -15.22
CA ASP A 30 11.97 -14.88 -15.95
C ASP A 30 10.54 -15.38 -16.21
N TYR A 31 9.64 -15.29 -15.22
CA TYR A 31 8.23 -15.62 -15.39
C TYR A 31 7.58 -14.76 -16.47
N VAL A 32 7.76 -13.44 -16.41
CA VAL A 32 7.21 -12.53 -17.44
C VAL A 32 7.84 -12.82 -18.81
N ALA A 33 9.12 -13.17 -18.88
CA ALA A 33 9.80 -13.51 -20.13
C ALA A 33 9.21 -14.76 -20.76
N GLU A 34 8.93 -15.80 -19.96
CA GLU A 34 8.28 -17.02 -20.42
C GLU A 34 6.88 -16.73 -20.98
N GLN A 35 6.06 -15.98 -20.24
CA GLN A 35 4.68 -15.67 -20.64
C GLN A 35 4.59 -14.76 -21.86
N THR A 36 5.54 -13.83 -22.01
CA THR A 36 5.52 -12.85 -23.11
C THR A 36 6.30 -13.30 -24.35
N GLY A 37 7.23 -14.24 -24.18
CA GLY A 37 8.11 -14.75 -25.24
C GLY A 37 9.20 -13.78 -25.68
N VAL A 38 9.53 -12.76 -24.86
CA VAL A 38 10.59 -11.78 -25.11
C VAL A 38 11.55 -11.70 -23.94
N GLU A 39 12.70 -11.06 -24.12
CA GLU A 39 13.64 -10.83 -23.01
C GLU A 39 13.00 -9.91 -21.97
N VAL A 40 13.24 -10.18 -20.68
CA VAL A 40 12.85 -9.28 -19.60
C VAL A 40 14.07 -9.00 -18.73
N THR A 41 14.35 -7.73 -18.48
CA THR A 41 15.53 -7.29 -17.73
C THR A 41 15.13 -6.41 -16.55
N LEU A 42 15.88 -6.54 -15.46
CA LEU A 42 15.72 -5.67 -14.30
C LEU A 42 16.52 -4.37 -14.51
N TYR A 43 15.86 -3.23 -14.33
CA TYR A 43 16.48 -1.91 -14.30
C TYR A 43 16.68 -1.49 -12.83
N PRO A 44 17.91 -1.49 -12.31
CA PRO A 44 18.17 -1.16 -10.92
C PRO A 44 17.86 0.31 -10.63
N VAL A 45 17.10 0.54 -9.56
CA VAL A 45 16.81 1.88 -9.03
C VAL A 45 17.14 1.93 -7.54
N ALA A 46 17.45 3.13 -7.03
CA ALA A 46 17.84 3.35 -5.63
C ALA A 46 16.73 4.03 -4.80
N SER A 47 15.62 4.41 -5.43
CA SER A 47 14.50 5.08 -4.76
C SER A 47 13.24 5.06 -5.63
N GLU A 48 12.10 5.32 -5.01
CA GLU A 48 10.81 5.59 -5.67
C GLU A 48 10.91 6.76 -6.67
N GLY A 49 11.75 7.77 -6.40
CA GLY A 49 12.01 8.87 -7.32
C GLY A 49 12.71 8.43 -8.59
N ALA A 50 13.73 7.58 -8.43
CA ALA A 50 14.44 6.99 -9.57
C ALA A 50 13.54 6.08 -10.41
N ILE A 51 12.52 5.45 -9.82
CA ILE A 51 11.48 4.72 -10.56
C ILE A 51 10.69 5.68 -11.47
N ILE A 52 10.20 6.79 -10.92
CA ILE A 52 9.44 7.79 -11.67
C ILE A 52 10.26 8.29 -12.87
N GLU A 53 11.53 8.64 -12.64
CA GLU A 53 12.45 9.06 -13.70
C GLU A 53 12.67 7.96 -14.75
N ALA A 54 12.88 6.71 -14.30
CA ALA A 54 13.12 5.59 -15.20
C ALA A 54 11.92 5.35 -16.15
N LEU A 55 10.69 5.45 -15.64
CA LEU A 55 9.47 5.34 -16.43
C LEU A 55 9.26 6.57 -17.34
N ARG A 56 9.50 7.78 -16.82
CA ARG A 56 9.34 9.05 -17.56
C ARG A 56 10.28 9.12 -18.76
N PHE A 57 11.55 8.81 -18.55
CA PHE A 57 12.59 8.90 -19.59
C PHE A 57 12.70 7.63 -20.45
N GLY A 58 11.91 6.59 -20.15
CA GLY A 58 11.87 5.36 -20.94
C GLY A 58 13.07 4.45 -20.74
N ASN A 59 13.73 4.54 -19.57
CA ASN A 59 14.77 3.60 -19.14
C ASN A 59 14.17 2.29 -18.65
N ALA A 60 12.95 2.33 -18.11
CA ALA A 60 12.14 1.18 -17.75
C ALA A 60 10.75 1.28 -18.39
N ASP A 61 10.09 0.12 -18.54
CA ASP A 61 8.76 0.01 -19.14
C ASP A 61 7.67 -0.09 -18.07
N ILE A 62 7.94 -0.82 -16.97
CA ILE A 62 7.04 -0.91 -15.80
C ILE A 62 7.81 -0.84 -14.49
N ALA A 63 7.09 -0.54 -13.41
CA ALA A 63 7.60 -0.63 -12.05
C ALA A 63 6.48 -0.92 -11.04
N PHE A 64 6.79 -1.57 -9.92
CA PHE A 64 5.92 -1.66 -8.76
C PHE A 64 6.24 -0.49 -7.84
N MET A 65 5.23 0.27 -7.41
CA MET A 65 5.44 1.51 -6.66
C MET A 65 4.57 1.58 -5.41
N ASP A 66 5.00 2.35 -4.41
CA ASP A 66 4.12 2.75 -3.31
C ASP A 66 2.98 3.67 -3.79
N GLY A 67 1.82 3.64 -3.10
CA GLY A 67 0.67 4.46 -3.46
C GLY A 67 0.97 5.98 -3.49
N GLY A 68 1.84 6.47 -2.60
CA GLY A 68 2.28 7.87 -2.58
C GLY A 68 3.06 8.30 -3.82
N SER A 69 4.13 7.56 -4.14
CA SER A 69 4.98 7.82 -5.30
C SER A 69 4.24 7.57 -6.62
N ALA A 70 3.41 6.52 -6.68
CA ALA A 70 2.56 6.24 -7.83
C ALA A 70 1.56 7.37 -8.11
N TRP A 71 0.93 7.92 -7.07
CA TRP A 71 0.02 9.06 -7.21
C TRP A 71 0.74 10.28 -7.77
N MET A 72 1.93 10.59 -7.28
CA MET A 72 2.77 11.66 -7.83
C MET A 72 3.17 11.41 -9.27
N GLY A 73 3.62 10.19 -9.58
CA GLY A 73 3.89 9.72 -10.93
C GLY A 73 2.73 9.97 -11.89
N TRP A 74 1.51 9.68 -11.44
CA TRP A 74 0.30 9.92 -12.21
C TRP A 74 -0.03 11.41 -12.38
N LYS A 75 0.00 12.19 -11.29
CA LYS A 75 -0.44 13.59 -11.30
C LYS A 75 0.52 14.53 -12.02
N GLU A 76 1.81 14.39 -11.79
CA GLU A 76 2.82 15.33 -12.29
C GLU A 76 3.54 14.81 -13.54
N TYR A 77 3.68 13.49 -13.68
CA TYR A 77 4.58 12.89 -14.68
C TYR A 77 3.87 12.06 -15.75
N GLY A 78 2.53 12.06 -15.76
CA GLY A 78 1.71 11.40 -16.78
C GLY A 78 1.80 9.87 -16.76
N LEU A 79 2.25 9.27 -15.66
CA LEU A 79 2.27 7.82 -15.50
C LEU A 79 0.86 7.26 -15.28
N ALA A 80 0.69 5.96 -15.47
CA ALA A 80 -0.57 5.26 -15.28
C ALA A 80 -0.35 3.91 -14.59
N ALA A 81 -1.35 3.46 -13.83
CA ALA A 81 -1.41 2.12 -13.28
C ALA A 81 -2.09 1.16 -14.27
N MET A 82 -1.56 -0.06 -14.43
CA MET A 82 -2.20 -1.15 -15.19
C MET A 82 -2.70 -2.30 -14.32
N ALA A 83 -2.04 -2.52 -13.18
CA ALA A 83 -2.38 -3.57 -12.23
C ALA A 83 -2.07 -3.09 -10.81
N ALA A 84 -2.54 -3.83 -9.81
CA ALA A 84 -2.20 -3.61 -8.42
C ALA A 84 -2.16 -4.93 -7.66
N ASP A 85 -1.37 -4.96 -6.58
CA ASP A 85 -1.36 -6.08 -5.66
C ASP A 85 -2.70 -6.21 -4.92
N MET A 86 -3.08 -7.43 -4.59
CA MET A 86 -4.31 -7.77 -3.90
C MET A 86 -4.03 -8.05 -2.43
N LYS A 87 -4.96 -7.71 -1.54
CA LYS A 87 -4.89 -8.10 -0.12
C LYS A 87 -5.54 -9.47 0.08
N SER A 88 -5.34 -10.08 1.24
CA SER A 88 -5.83 -11.42 1.56
C SER A 88 -7.36 -11.56 1.50
N ASP A 89 -8.07 -10.45 1.64
CA ASP A 89 -9.54 -10.37 1.53
C ASP A 89 -10.03 -10.04 0.11
N GLY A 90 -9.12 -9.97 -0.87
CA GLY A 90 -9.43 -9.66 -2.26
C GLY A 90 -9.49 -8.18 -2.61
N ARG A 91 -9.31 -7.25 -1.66
CA ARG A 91 -9.32 -5.80 -1.95
C ARG A 91 -7.98 -5.34 -2.53
N THR A 92 -8.00 -4.25 -3.30
CA THR A 92 -6.80 -3.53 -3.81
C THR A 92 -6.59 -2.21 -3.07
N TYR A 93 -7.11 -2.11 -1.86
CA TYR A 93 -6.97 -0.93 -1.04
C TYR A 93 -7.08 -1.36 0.41
N TYR A 94 -6.68 -0.47 1.29
CA TYR A 94 -6.99 -0.58 2.70
C TYR A 94 -7.69 0.70 3.15
N ASP A 95 -8.70 0.53 3.99
CA ASP A 95 -9.44 1.64 4.54
C ASP A 95 -8.70 2.22 5.73
N ALA A 96 -8.54 3.54 5.75
CA ALA A 96 -7.96 4.24 6.88
C ALA A 96 -9.06 4.64 7.86
N HIS A 97 -8.78 4.45 9.14
CA HIS A 97 -9.70 4.69 10.25
C HIS A 97 -9.02 5.44 11.38
N ALA A 98 -9.83 6.24 12.07
CA ALA A 98 -9.54 6.74 13.39
C ALA A 98 -10.06 5.70 14.38
N VAL A 99 -9.15 5.11 15.16
CA VAL A 99 -9.49 4.16 16.23
C VAL A 99 -9.50 4.92 17.53
N VAL A 100 -10.60 4.79 18.28
CA VAL A 100 -10.78 5.37 19.60
C VAL A 100 -11.18 4.28 20.58
N LEU A 101 -10.99 4.53 21.88
CA LEU A 101 -11.41 3.56 22.90
C LEU A 101 -12.93 3.56 23.08
N ASN A 102 -13.48 2.38 23.36
CA ASN A 102 -14.87 2.20 23.73
C ASN A 102 -15.21 3.04 24.96
N GLY A 103 -16.40 3.63 24.98
CA GLY A 103 -16.83 4.57 26.01
C GLY A 103 -16.23 5.98 25.93
N SER A 104 -15.29 6.26 25.02
CA SER A 104 -14.87 7.63 24.70
C SER A 104 -16.01 8.45 24.12
N GLU A 105 -15.95 9.79 24.21
CA GLU A 105 -17.00 10.64 23.63
C GLU A 105 -17.12 10.48 22.11
N MET A 106 -16.01 10.23 21.41
CA MET A 106 -16.01 9.93 19.97
C MET A 106 -16.69 8.59 19.66
N ALA A 107 -16.39 7.54 20.44
CA ALA A 107 -17.06 6.24 20.29
C ALA A 107 -18.56 6.37 20.58
N ASN A 108 -18.94 7.07 21.64
CA ASN A 108 -20.33 7.26 22.01
C ASN A 108 -21.10 8.06 20.95
N ALA A 109 -20.51 9.13 20.41
CA ALA A 109 -21.09 9.91 19.31
C ALA A 109 -21.26 9.05 18.05
N TYR A 110 -20.29 8.20 17.72
CA TYR A 110 -20.43 7.31 16.57
C TYR A 110 -21.51 6.24 16.74
N LEU A 111 -21.69 5.74 17.97
CA LEU A 111 -22.56 4.60 18.28
C LEU A 111 -23.98 5.00 18.75
N ASP A 112 -24.28 6.29 18.90
CA ASP A 112 -25.57 6.76 19.44
C ASP A 112 -26.72 6.76 18.40
N GLY A 113 -26.40 6.62 17.11
CA GLY A 113 -27.36 6.64 16.01
C GLY A 113 -27.99 8.02 15.75
N ASP A 114 -27.34 9.09 16.20
CA ASP A 114 -27.74 10.49 16.00
C ASP A 114 -26.83 11.17 14.97
N ASP A 115 -27.34 11.41 13.76
CA ASP A 115 -26.58 12.10 12.70
C ASP A 115 -26.19 13.56 13.06
N SER A 116 -26.65 14.09 14.19
CA SER A 116 -26.26 15.42 14.69
C SER A 116 -25.02 15.41 15.59
N THR A 117 -24.57 14.25 16.06
CA THR A 117 -23.29 14.10 16.75
C THR A 117 -22.21 13.72 15.73
N ASP A 118 -21.06 14.37 15.84
CA ASP A 118 -19.97 14.20 14.88
C ASP A 118 -18.70 13.75 15.62
N PRO A 119 -18.31 12.47 15.47
CA PRO A 119 -17.16 11.93 16.18
C PRO A 119 -15.84 12.56 15.73
N PHE A 120 -15.75 13.10 14.51
CA PHE A 120 -14.54 13.74 14.01
C PHE A 120 -14.35 15.13 14.59
N ALA A 121 -15.43 15.92 14.74
CA ALA A 121 -15.39 17.21 15.42
C ALA A 121 -14.91 17.08 16.88
N LEU A 122 -15.23 15.96 17.55
CA LEU A 122 -14.81 15.66 18.93
C LEU A 122 -13.32 15.30 19.06
N LEU A 123 -12.60 15.11 17.95
CA LEU A 123 -11.15 14.92 17.95
C LEU A 123 -10.38 16.22 18.24
N GLN A 124 -11.02 17.38 18.17
CA GLN A 124 -10.38 18.65 18.47
C GLN A 124 -9.89 18.69 19.93
N GLY A 125 -8.63 19.05 20.15
CA GLY A 125 -8.02 19.10 21.49
C GLY A 125 -7.49 17.75 22.00
N LYS A 126 -7.80 16.64 21.32
CA LYS A 126 -7.39 15.28 21.72
C LYS A 126 -5.94 14.99 21.36
N THR A 127 -5.32 14.06 22.06
CA THR A 127 -3.97 13.61 21.74
C THR A 127 -4.04 12.52 20.67
N SER A 128 -3.44 12.76 19.50
CA SER A 128 -3.42 11.80 18.40
C SER A 128 -2.18 10.90 18.37
N CYS A 129 -2.36 9.66 17.94
CA CYS A 129 -1.31 8.68 17.68
C CYS A 129 -1.21 8.42 16.16
N HIS A 130 -0.12 8.88 15.55
CA HIS A 130 0.15 8.69 14.12
C HIS A 130 1.15 7.56 13.91
N THR A 131 1.07 6.86 12.77
CA THR A 131 2.06 5.82 12.42
C THR A 131 3.45 6.39 12.11
N GLY A 132 3.55 7.68 11.83
CA GLY A 132 4.79 8.36 11.47
C GLY A 132 4.58 9.48 10.46
N TRP A 133 5.57 10.36 10.34
CA TRP A 133 5.54 11.52 9.45
C TRP A 133 5.28 11.11 7.99
N LEU A 134 4.25 11.71 7.39
CA LEU A 134 3.83 11.55 5.99
C LEU A 134 3.55 10.11 5.54
N LYS A 135 3.13 9.24 6.48
CA LYS A 135 2.60 7.90 6.16
C LYS A 135 1.14 7.99 5.71
N SER A 136 0.70 7.09 4.83
CA SER A 136 -0.62 7.09 4.19
C SER A 136 -1.80 7.08 5.17
N ALA A 137 -2.17 5.91 5.73
CA ALA A 137 -3.31 5.80 6.64
C ALA A 137 -3.12 6.53 7.98
N GLY A 138 -1.88 6.65 8.44
CA GLY A 138 -1.59 7.26 9.74
C GLY A 138 -1.37 8.76 9.73
N MET A 139 -1.32 9.43 8.57
CA MET A 139 -1.15 10.88 8.52
C MET A 139 -1.78 11.55 7.29
N LEU A 140 -1.40 11.15 6.07
CA LEU A 140 -1.84 11.86 4.87
C LEU A 140 -3.36 11.76 4.66
N LEU A 141 -3.93 10.58 4.82
CA LEU A 141 -5.37 10.37 4.72
C LEU A 141 -6.17 11.06 5.82
N PRO A 142 -5.88 10.85 7.13
CA PRO A 142 -6.66 11.49 8.19
C PRO A 142 -6.54 13.02 8.14
N MET A 143 -5.34 13.56 7.90
CA MET A 143 -5.19 15.00 7.80
C MET A 143 -5.80 15.57 6.53
N GLY A 144 -5.71 14.87 5.41
CA GLY A 144 -6.35 15.27 4.16
C GLY A 144 -7.86 15.41 4.33
N TYR A 145 -8.47 14.44 5.01
CA TYR A 145 -9.89 14.46 5.37
C TYR A 145 -10.23 15.59 6.37
N LEU A 146 -9.48 15.70 7.46
CA LEU A 146 -9.75 16.71 8.49
C LEU A 146 -9.62 18.13 7.94
N ILE A 147 -8.68 18.36 7.03
CA ILE A 147 -8.50 19.64 6.34
C ILE A 147 -9.64 19.86 5.32
N SER A 148 -9.96 18.86 4.49
CA SER A 148 -10.96 19.01 3.42
C SER A 148 -12.37 19.26 3.95
N GLU A 149 -12.73 18.61 5.06
CA GLU A 149 -14.02 18.81 5.74
C GLU A 149 -14.05 20.07 6.64
N GLY A 150 -12.91 20.75 6.80
CA GLY A 150 -12.81 22.01 7.54
C GLY A 150 -12.68 21.86 9.06
N TYR A 151 -12.46 20.66 9.57
CA TYR A 151 -12.17 20.42 10.99
C TYR A 151 -10.82 21.03 11.41
N ALA A 152 -9.78 20.83 10.60
CA ALA A 152 -8.42 21.25 10.87
C ALA A 152 -7.92 22.24 9.80
N PRO A 153 -8.27 23.54 9.88
CA PRO A 153 -7.77 24.54 8.93
C PRO A 153 -6.23 24.61 8.92
N VAL A 154 -5.63 24.73 7.74
CA VAL A 154 -4.18 24.78 7.57
C VAL A 154 -3.58 25.95 8.36
N VAL A 155 -2.54 25.66 9.15
CA VAL A 155 -1.76 26.65 9.90
C VAL A 155 -0.38 26.78 9.28
N GLY A 156 -0.11 27.92 8.64
CA GLY A 156 1.16 28.22 7.99
C GLY A 156 1.01 28.52 6.50
N SER A 157 2.07 28.26 5.73
CA SER A 157 2.07 28.39 4.27
C SER A 157 1.46 27.16 3.61
N GLU A 158 0.56 27.35 2.65
CA GLU A 158 -0.02 26.23 1.88
C GLU A 158 1.00 25.49 1.02
N ASP A 159 2.15 26.11 0.72
CA ASP A 159 3.22 25.52 -0.08
C ASP A 159 4.33 24.84 0.75
N ASP A 160 4.20 24.84 2.09
CA ASP A 160 5.20 24.29 3.01
C ASP A 160 4.66 23.07 3.76
N ILE A 161 5.34 21.94 3.63
CA ILE A 161 4.95 20.68 4.28
C ILE A 161 5.04 20.76 5.81
N GLU A 162 5.86 21.65 6.36
CA GLU A 162 5.95 21.87 7.81
C GLU A 162 4.67 22.52 8.38
N SER A 163 3.85 23.16 7.53
CA SER A 163 2.53 23.65 7.91
C SER A 163 1.60 22.50 8.32
N LEU A 164 1.78 21.29 7.79
CA LEU A 164 1.01 20.12 8.21
C LEU A 164 1.26 19.83 9.70
N ARG A 165 2.50 19.94 10.16
CA ARG A 165 2.86 19.71 11.57
C ARG A 165 2.20 20.74 12.48
N SER A 166 2.26 22.01 12.08
CA SER A 166 1.59 23.10 12.80
C SER A 166 0.07 22.92 12.83
N THR A 167 -0.51 22.42 11.73
CA THR A 167 -1.95 22.11 11.62
C THR A 167 -2.36 20.99 12.56
N ILE A 168 -1.59 19.90 12.62
CA ILE A 168 -1.80 18.78 13.55
C ILE A 168 -1.80 19.29 15.00
N PHE A 169 -0.75 20.00 15.42
CA PHE A 169 -0.65 20.48 16.80
C PHE A 169 -1.72 21.51 17.16
N SER A 170 -2.22 22.29 16.19
CA SER A 170 -3.30 23.24 16.42
C SER A 170 -4.68 22.59 16.55
N TYR A 171 -4.95 21.51 15.82
CA TYR A 171 -6.25 20.82 15.87
C TYR A 171 -6.34 19.84 17.03
N PHE A 172 -5.30 19.02 17.21
CA PHE A 172 -5.16 18.05 18.30
C PHE A 172 -4.58 18.77 19.52
N ASN A 173 -3.28 18.61 19.77
CA ASN A 173 -2.52 19.35 20.78
C ASN A 173 -1.01 19.14 20.55
N GLU A 174 -0.17 19.77 21.38
CA GLU A 174 1.30 19.66 21.31
C GLU A 174 1.83 18.25 21.65
N ASP A 175 1.02 17.40 22.28
CA ASP A 175 1.38 16.04 22.69
C ASP A 175 1.10 14.99 21.59
N ALA A 176 0.59 15.40 20.42
CA ALA A 176 0.36 14.51 19.28
C ALA A 176 1.61 13.70 18.93
N SER A 177 1.49 12.37 18.97
CA SER A 177 2.59 11.44 18.70
C SER A 177 2.82 11.30 17.20
N ILE A 178 3.90 11.93 16.73
CA ILE A 178 4.43 11.80 15.37
C ILE A 178 5.80 11.12 15.46
N PRO A 179 5.84 9.78 15.45
CA PRO A 179 7.04 9.01 15.78
C PRO A 179 8.03 8.93 14.61
N ASP A 180 9.32 8.93 14.96
CA ASP A 180 10.39 8.51 14.05
C ASP A 180 10.42 6.99 13.93
N SER A 181 10.87 6.49 12.77
CA SER A 181 10.99 5.04 12.53
C SER A 181 11.90 4.38 13.58
N GLY A 182 11.44 3.26 14.13
CA GLY A 182 12.16 2.51 15.17
C GLY A 182 11.89 2.97 16.61
N THR A 183 11.05 3.98 16.82
CA THR A 183 10.56 4.34 18.17
C THR A 183 9.37 3.47 18.59
N PRO A 184 9.06 3.34 19.91
CA PRO A 184 8.02 2.44 20.40
C PRO A 184 6.60 2.67 19.85
N TYR A 185 6.27 3.92 19.46
CA TYR A 185 4.97 4.27 18.90
C TYR A 185 4.97 4.39 17.38
N ALA A 186 6.05 4.03 16.69
CA ALA A 186 6.13 4.04 15.24
C ALA A 186 5.32 2.92 14.56
N SER A 187 4.93 3.17 13.30
CA SER A 187 4.18 2.24 12.45
C SER A 187 2.78 1.92 12.99
N TYR A 188 2.07 0.99 12.34
CA TYR A 188 0.71 0.60 12.72
C TYR A 188 0.64 0.04 14.15
N SER A 189 1.52 -0.90 14.50
CA SER A 189 1.64 -1.47 15.85
C SER A 189 1.82 -0.37 16.92
N GLY A 190 2.79 0.52 16.72
CA GLY A 190 3.09 1.57 17.69
C GLY A 190 1.99 2.63 17.84
N ALA A 191 1.26 2.95 16.77
CA ALA A 191 0.14 3.88 16.85
C ALA A 191 -1.01 3.31 17.69
N VAL A 192 -1.33 2.02 17.56
CA VAL A 192 -2.32 1.36 18.42
C VAL A 192 -1.79 1.23 19.85
N ARG A 193 -0.51 0.89 20.02
CA ARG A 193 0.12 0.86 21.35
C ARG A 193 0.00 2.20 22.09
N CYS A 194 0.21 3.31 21.40
CA CYS A 194 0.04 4.66 21.94
C CYS A 194 -1.39 4.90 22.47
N LEU A 195 -2.41 4.38 21.77
CA LEU A 195 -3.81 4.41 22.24
C LEU A 195 -4.02 3.46 23.44
N SER A 196 -3.56 2.21 23.35
CA SER A 196 -3.76 1.19 24.39
C SER A 196 -3.11 1.53 25.72
N GLU A 197 -1.94 2.17 25.70
CA GLU A 197 -1.24 2.63 26.90
C GLU A 197 -1.82 3.93 27.47
N GLY A 198 -2.83 4.52 26.82
CA GLY A 198 -3.47 5.78 27.22
C GLY A 198 -2.60 7.02 26.99
N ALA A 199 -1.59 6.92 26.12
CA ALA A 199 -0.74 8.06 25.75
C ALA A 199 -1.45 8.99 24.75
N GLY A 200 -2.40 8.47 23.98
CA GLY A 200 -3.30 9.25 23.13
C GLY A 200 -4.74 8.79 23.21
N ASP A 201 -5.64 9.60 22.66
CA ASP A 201 -7.09 9.39 22.65
C ASP A 201 -7.60 8.79 21.33
N VAL A 202 -6.80 8.91 20.25
CA VAL A 202 -7.14 8.43 18.91
C VAL A 202 -5.89 7.90 18.20
N ALA A 203 -5.98 6.75 17.53
CA ALA A 203 -4.94 6.22 16.66
C ALA A 203 -5.39 6.18 15.20
N PHE A 204 -4.57 6.71 14.29
CA PHE A 204 -4.85 6.67 12.86
C PHE A 204 -4.13 5.48 12.22
N VAL A 205 -4.89 4.48 11.79
CA VAL A 205 -4.36 3.21 11.29
C VAL A 205 -5.25 2.64 10.18
N LYS A 206 -4.83 1.54 9.54
CA LYS A 206 -5.67 0.81 8.59
C LYS A 206 -6.65 -0.11 9.32
N ASP A 207 -7.76 -0.43 8.68
CA ASP A 207 -8.81 -1.35 9.16
C ASP A 207 -8.31 -2.70 9.68
N SER A 208 -7.33 -3.32 9.02
CA SER A 208 -6.80 -4.63 9.44
C SER A 208 -5.94 -4.57 10.71
N THR A 209 -5.56 -3.37 11.18
CA THR A 209 -4.52 -3.21 12.20
C THR A 209 -4.90 -3.86 13.53
N ILE A 210 -6.12 -3.64 14.02
CA ILE A 210 -6.55 -4.16 15.32
C ILE A 210 -6.58 -5.69 15.29
N GLY A 211 -7.22 -6.28 14.28
CA GLY A 211 -7.26 -7.73 14.11
C GLY A 211 -5.87 -8.35 14.02
N SER A 212 -4.93 -7.72 13.31
CA SER A 212 -3.57 -8.25 13.13
C SER A 212 -2.71 -8.26 14.41
N TYR A 213 -2.95 -7.35 15.36
CA TYR A 213 -2.11 -7.23 16.56
C TYR A 213 -2.82 -7.64 17.85
N CYS A 214 -4.14 -7.46 17.92
CA CYS A 214 -4.93 -7.62 19.14
C CYS A 214 -6.14 -8.57 18.98
N GLY A 215 -6.43 -9.06 17.76
CA GLY A 215 -7.60 -9.90 17.45
C GLY A 215 -7.23 -11.26 16.86
N ASN A 216 -6.05 -11.81 17.18
CA ASN A 216 -5.65 -13.12 16.69
C ASN A 216 -6.45 -14.25 17.36
N GLU A 217 -6.68 -15.36 16.62
CA GLU A 217 -7.39 -16.52 17.17
C GLU A 217 -6.66 -17.14 18.38
N ASP A 218 -5.33 -17.19 18.32
CA ASP A 218 -4.49 -17.49 19.47
C ASP A 218 -4.12 -16.18 20.18
N ALA A 219 -4.72 -15.96 21.36
CA ALA A 219 -4.44 -14.79 22.18
C ALA A 219 -2.96 -14.68 22.61
N ALA A 220 -2.17 -15.75 22.53
CA ALA A 220 -0.72 -15.69 22.76
C ALA A 220 0.08 -15.02 21.63
N GLU A 221 -0.54 -14.86 20.45
CA GLU A 221 0.05 -14.11 19.32
C GLU A 221 -0.30 -12.62 19.38
N ASN A 222 -1.21 -12.21 20.26
CA ASN A 222 -1.50 -10.80 20.49
C ASN A 222 -0.33 -10.10 21.18
N GLU A 223 -0.16 -8.82 20.87
CA GLU A 223 0.83 -7.98 21.51
C GLU A 223 0.51 -7.75 22.99
N ASP A 224 1.53 -7.76 23.85
CA ASP A 224 1.37 -7.67 25.32
C ASP A 224 0.66 -6.39 25.81
N TRP A 225 0.65 -5.33 24.99
CA TRP A 225 0.04 -4.04 25.29
C TRP A 225 -1.39 -3.91 24.78
N CYS A 226 -1.94 -4.93 24.11
CA CYS A 226 -3.31 -4.91 23.61
C CYS A 226 -4.32 -4.88 24.75
N LEU A 227 -5.42 -4.17 24.51
CA LEU A 227 -6.69 -4.34 25.21
C LEU A 227 -7.49 -5.44 24.52
N ASP A 228 -8.64 -5.80 25.11
CA ASP A 228 -9.60 -6.67 24.43
C ASP A 228 -10.05 -6.01 23.11
N GLU A 229 -10.26 -6.81 22.05
CA GLU A 229 -10.59 -6.28 20.71
C GLU A 229 -11.83 -5.36 20.72
N GLU A 230 -12.82 -5.68 21.56
CA GLU A 230 -14.06 -4.91 21.75
C GLU A 230 -13.85 -3.52 22.36
N GLU A 231 -12.66 -3.23 22.90
CA GLU A 231 -12.29 -1.91 23.41
C GLU A 231 -11.90 -0.94 22.29
N TYR A 232 -11.64 -1.42 21.07
CA TYR A 232 -11.27 -0.57 19.95
C TYR A 232 -12.47 -0.30 19.04
N ILE A 233 -12.85 0.97 18.93
CA ILE A 233 -13.91 1.41 18.02
C ILE A 233 -13.29 2.10 16.81
N LEU A 234 -13.46 1.51 15.64
CA LEU A 234 -13.13 2.12 14.36
C LEU A 234 -14.25 3.10 13.99
N LEU A 235 -13.95 4.40 13.98
CA LEU A 235 -14.82 5.42 13.40
C LEU A 235 -14.99 5.18 11.88
N PRO A 236 -15.98 5.80 11.20
CA PRO A 236 -16.17 5.64 9.76
C PRO A 236 -14.86 5.85 8.99
N SER A 237 -14.65 5.08 7.93
CA SER A 237 -13.48 5.33 7.09
C SER A 237 -13.60 6.71 6.45
N TYR A 238 -12.50 7.47 6.51
CA TYR A 238 -12.38 8.77 5.85
C TYR A 238 -11.70 8.66 4.48
N GLY A 239 -11.30 7.47 4.06
CA GLY A 239 -10.70 7.24 2.76
C GLY A 239 -9.87 5.97 2.70
N SER A 240 -9.66 5.51 1.48
CA SER A 240 -8.88 4.31 1.19
C SER A 240 -7.53 4.70 0.60
N ALA A 241 -6.49 4.02 1.04
CA ALA A 241 -5.20 4.06 0.37
C ALA A 241 -5.10 2.87 -0.58
N PRO A 242 -4.70 3.11 -1.84
CA PRO A 242 -4.55 2.03 -2.80
C PRO A 242 -3.39 1.14 -2.38
N SER A 243 -3.54 -0.13 -2.75
CA SER A 243 -2.45 -1.07 -2.77
C SER A 243 -1.43 -0.67 -3.86
N HIS A 244 -0.23 -1.25 -3.79
CA HIS A 244 0.92 -0.96 -4.64
C HIS A 244 0.60 -1.22 -6.12
N PRO A 245 0.54 -0.17 -6.97
CA PRO A 245 0.27 -0.35 -8.38
C PRO A 245 1.51 -0.75 -9.18
N VAL A 246 1.25 -1.42 -10.31
CA VAL A 246 2.18 -1.56 -11.42
C VAL A 246 2.01 -0.37 -12.34
N MET A 247 2.98 0.54 -12.29
CA MET A 247 3.00 1.79 -13.01
C MET A 247 3.75 1.66 -14.35
N TYR A 248 3.31 2.42 -15.34
CA TYR A 248 3.94 2.54 -16.66
C TYR A 248 3.74 3.94 -17.23
N ASN A 249 4.43 4.24 -18.33
CA ASN A 249 4.23 5.48 -19.08
C ASN A 249 3.41 5.20 -20.37
N PRO A 250 2.16 5.68 -20.48
CA PRO A 250 1.31 5.48 -21.67
C PRO A 250 1.87 6.02 -22.98
N ASP A 251 2.77 7.01 -22.93
CA ASP A 251 3.41 7.57 -24.13
C ASP A 251 4.59 6.72 -24.61
N ARG A 252 5.05 5.75 -23.79
CA ARG A 252 6.22 4.91 -24.07
C ARG A 252 5.87 3.45 -24.29
N VAL A 253 4.92 2.92 -23.52
CA VAL A 253 4.48 1.52 -23.62
C VAL A 253 3.20 1.45 -24.42
N ASP A 254 3.29 0.89 -25.62
CA ASP A 254 2.12 0.74 -26.49
C ASP A 254 1.12 -0.29 -25.94
N ILE A 255 -0.11 -0.24 -26.44
CA ILE A 255 -1.22 -1.08 -25.97
C ILE A 255 -0.94 -2.58 -26.07
N GLN A 256 -0.22 -3.05 -27.10
CA GLN A 256 0.06 -4.48 -27.27
C GLN A 256 1.09 -4.96 -26.23
N THR A 257 2.16 -4.19 -26.04
CA THR A 257 3.17 -4.46 -24.99
C THR A 257 2.54 -4.40 -23.60
N ARG A 258 1.75 -3.35 -23.32
CA ARG A 258 1.02 -3.22 -22.04
C ARG A 258 0.12 -4.42 -21.78
N THR A 259 -0.68 -4.84 -22.76
CA THR A 259 -1.57 -6.00 -22.61
C THR A 259 -0.80 -7.31 -22.44
N ALA A 260 0.33 -7.48 -23.12
CA ALA A 260 1.17 -8.66 -22.95
C ALA A 260 1.74 -8.75 -21.53
N ILE A 261 2.27 -7.64 -21.01
CA ILE A 261 2.76 -7.54 -19.63
C ILE A 261 1.63 -7.80 -18.64
N LEU A 262 0.49 -7.12 -18.78
CA LEU A 262 -0.64 -7.28 -17.88
C LEU A 262 -1.11 -8.74 -17.83
N ASN A 263 -1.27 -9.39 -18.99
CA ASN A 263 -1.70 -10.78 -19.03
C ASN A 263 -0.68 -11.73 -18.37
N ALA A 264 0.62 -11.47 -18.53
CA ALA A 264 1.68 -12.22 -17.86
C ALA A 264 1.62 -12.04 -16.33
N LEU A 265 1.35 -10.82 -15.86
CA LEU A 265 1.20 -10.58 -14.42
C LEU A 265 -0.04 -11.25 -13.85
N LEU A 266 -1.16 -11.23 -14.58
CA LEU A 266 -2.41 -11.85 -14.15
C LEU A 266 -2.36 -13.38 -14.17
N SER A 267 -1.55 -13.99 -15.05
CA SER A 267 -1.43 -15.45 -15.11
C SER A 267 -0.76 -16.04 -13.87
N MET A 268 0.01 -15.27 -13.11
CA MET A 268 0.57 -15.74 -11.84
C MET A 268 -0.53 -16.14 -10.85
N ASN A 269 -1.70 -15.50 -10.90
CA ASN A 269 -2.84 -15.88 -10.04
C ASN A 269 -3.40 -17.27 -10.36
N ASP A 270 -3.11 -17.78 -11.55
CA ASP A 270 -3.62 -19.07 -12.01
C ASP A 270 -2.74 -20.24 -11.56
N GLU A 271 -1.62 -19.96 -10.90
CA GLU A 271 -0.65 -20.94 -10.45
C GLU A 271 -0.61 -21.01 -8.93
N MET A 272 -0.65 -22.22 -8.39
CA MET A 272 -0.57 -22.49 -6.96
C MET A 272 0.36 -23.66 -6.72
N TYR A 273 1.39 -23.48 -5.89
CA TYR A 273 2.23 -24.61 -5.51
C TYR A 273 1.47 -25.55 -4.57
N VAL A 274 1.46 -26.83 -4.88
CA VAL A 274 0.72 -27.83 -4.12
C VAL A 274 1.61 -28.99 -3.67
N GLU A 275 1.37 -29.47 -2.46
CA GLU A 275 2.03 -30.64 -1.90
C GLU A 275 1.06 -31.80 -1.72
N ASN A 276 1.40 -32.99 -2.23
CA ASN A 276 0.59 -34.21 -2.12
C ASN A 276 -0.87 -34.02 -2.59
N HIS A 277 -1.09 -33.17 -3.60
CA HIS A 277 -2.40 -32.85 -4.13
C HIS A 277 -3.02 -34.06 -4.83
N SER A 278 -4.20 -34.48 -4.40
CA SER A 278 -4.87 -35.64 -4.98
C SER A 278 -5.74 -35.26 -6.17
N MET A 279 -5.40 -35.78 -7.35
CA MET A 279 -6.17 -35.59 -8.57
C MET A 279 -6.26 -36.93 -9.32
N GLY A 280 -7.47 -37.36 -9.69
CA GLY A 280 -7.66 -38.61 -10.42
C GLY A 280 -7.24 -39.90 -9.67
N GLY A 281 -7.05 -39.84 -8.36
CA GLY A 281 -6.60 -40.98 -7.55
C GLY A 281 -5.08 -41.13 -7.43
N GLU A 282 -4.31 -40.23 -8.03
CA GLU A 282 -2.87 -40.08 -7.83
C GLU A 282 -2.59 -38.82 -6.99
N THR A 283 -1.37 -38.70 -6.45
CA THR A 283 -0.92 -37.52 -5.72
C THR A 283 0.24 -36.85 -6.45
N TYR A 284 0.18 -35.53 -6.59
CA TYR A 284 1.18 -34.72 -7.26
C TYR A 284 1.74 -33.66 -6.31
N THR A 285 3.01 -33.33 -6.49
CA THR A 285 3.66 -32.17 -5.86
C THR A 285 4.29 -31.36 -6.97
N GLY A 286 4.04 -30.06 -7.00
CA GLY A 286 4.49 -29.17 -8.07
C GLY A 286 3.61 -27.93 -8.23
N CYS A 287 3.84 -27.18 -9.29
CA CYS A 287 3.05 -25.99 -9.60
C CYS A 287 1.75 -26.37 -10.33
N LEU A 288 0.61 -26.20 -9.67
CA LEU A 288 -0.71 -26.47 -10.23
C LEU A 288 -1.24 -25.22 -10.92
N ASN A 289 -1.55 -25.32 -12.21
CA ASN A 289 -2.38 -24.33 -12.88
C ASN A 289 -3.87 -24.61 -12.57
N VAL A 290 -4.50 -23.75 -11.77
CA VAL A 290 -5.86 -23.96 -11.26
C VAL A 290 -6.94 -23.87 -12.34
N ASN A 291 -6.68 -23.19 -13.44
CA ASN A 291 -7.62 -23.07 -14.55
C ASN A 291 -7.63 -24.31 -15.46
N THR A 292 -6.44 -24.87 -15.74
CA THR A 292 -6.28 -26.04 -16.63
C THR A 292 -6.25 -27.36 -15.88
N GLN A 293 -6.08 -27.34 -14.56
CA GLN A 293 -5.92 -28.51 -13.70
C GLN A 293 -4.70 -29.37 -14.11
N VAL A 294 -3.63 -28.72 -14.58
CA VAL A 294 -2.36 -29.34 -14.95
C VAL A 294 -1.33 -29.04 -13.87
N VAL A 295 -0.59 -30.05 -13.42
CA VAL A 295 0.51 -29.90 -12.46
C VAL A 295 1.83 -30.02 -13.20
N ASP A 296 2.66 -28.98 -13.13
CA ASP A 296 4.07 -29.07 -13.51
C ASP A 296 4.87 -29.58 -12.31
N THR A 297 5.36 -30.83 -12.41
CA THR A 297 6.13 -31.49 -11.35
C THR A 297 7.62 -31.18 -11.40
N GLU A 298 8.10 -30.52 -12.45
CA GLU A 298 9.51 -30.19 -12.65
C GLU A 298 9.82 -28.72 -12.29
N GLN A 299 8.81 -27.84 -12.32
CA GLN A 299 8.94 -26.45 -11.92
C GLN A 299 9.28 -26.33 -10.42
N PRO A 300 10.39 -25.65 -10.07
CA PRO A 300 10.72 -25.33 -8.69
C PRO A 300 9.62 -24.53 -7.99
N MET A 301 9.48 -24.72 -6.67
CA MET A 301 8.46 -24.04 -5.86
C MET A 301 8.52 -22.51 -6.02
N ASN A 302 9.71 -21.94 -5.94
CA ASN A 302 9.93 -20.49 -6.02
C ASN A 302 9.71 -19.90 -7.43
N GLU A 303 9.57 -20.73 -8.45
CA GLU A 303 9.21 -20.31 -9.81
C GLU A 303 7.68 -20.37 -10.04
N CYS A 304 6.90 -20.93 -9.13
CA CYS A 304 5.44 -20.99 -9.24
C CYS A 304 4.79 -19.61 -8.97
N GLY A 305 3.79 -19.24 -9.75
CA GLY A 305 3.18 -17.90 -9.72
C GLY A 305 2.81 -17.38 -8.32
N ASP A 306 2.11 -18.17 -7.49
CA ASP A 306 1.76 -17.80 -6.11
C ASP A 306 2.98 -17.53 -5.21
N GLN A 307 4.05 -18.31 -5.40
CA GLN A 307 5.29 -18.15 -4.66
C GLN A 307 6.07 -16.93 -5.11
N ILE A 308 6.10 -16.62 -6.41
CA ILE A 308 6.68 -15.37 -6.94
C ILE A 308 5.93 -14.16 -6.37
N LEU A 309 4.59 -14.19 -6.44
CA LEU A 309 3.72 -13.14 -5.90
C LEU A 309 3.99 -12.90 -4.41
N MET A 310 4.09 -13.96 -3.60
CA MET A 310 4.35 -13.81 -2.17
C MET A 310 5.79 -13.45 -1.84
N ASN A 311 6.79 -14.12 -2.42
CA ASN A 311 8.18 -13.94 -2.01
C ASN A 311 8.79 -12.63 -2.53
N ILE A 312 8.36 -12.16 -3.70
CA ILE A 312 8.94 -10.97 -4.36
C ILE A 312 8.06 -9.74 -4.16
N LEU A 313 6.73 -9.90 -4.33
CA LEU A 313 5.79 -8.79 -4.29
C LEU A 313 4.99 -8.72 -2.98
N ASN A 314 5.17 -9.70 -2.09
CA ASN A 314 4.48 -9.78 -0.80
C ASN A 314 2.95 -9.64 -0.94
N THR A 315 2.38 -10.34 -1.92
CA THR A 315 0.94 -10.30 -2.21
C THR A 315 0.38 -11.67 -2.57
N PRO A 316 -0.86 -11.99 -2.14
CA PRO A 316 -1.57 -13.18 -2.60
C PRO A 316 -2.02 -13.12 -4.07
N GLY A 317 -1.93 -11.97 -4.75
CA GLY A 317 -2.36 -11.89 -6.14
C GLY A 317 -2.26 -10.49 -6.75
N ILE A 318 -2.48 -10.40 -8.06
CA ILE A 318 -2.48 -9.13 -8.81
C ILE A 318 -3.80 -9.00 -9.55
N VAL A 319 -4.35 -7.79 -9.63
CA VAL A 319 -5.55 -7.54 -10.45
C VAL A 319 -5.35 -6.36 -11.38
N GLU A 320 -6.07 -6.37 -12.51
CA GLU A 320 -6.10 -5.23 -13.42
C GLU A 320 -6.78 -4.04 -12.72
N VAL A 321 -6.20 -2.85 -12.87
CA VAL A 321 -6.78 -1.63 -12.30
C VAL A 321 -6.81 -0.49 -13.31
N ASN A 322 -7.78 0.40 -13.14
CA ASN A 322 -7.80 1.68 -13.81
C ASN A 322 -7.12 2.74 -12.92
N THR A 323 -6.23 3.55 -13.49
CA THR A 323 -5.51 4.58 -12.72
C THR A 323 -6.43 5.57 -12.02
N GLN A 324 -7.47 6.05 -12.70
CA GLN A 324 -8.39 7.06 -12.14
C GLN A 324 -9.23 6.48 -10.99
N GLU A 325 -9.63 5.21 -11.08
CA GLU A 325 -10.41 4.55 -10.04
C GLU A 325 -9.53 4.17 -8.84
N HIS A 326 -8.37 3.56 -9.13
CA HIS A 326 -7.44 3.05 -8.10
C HIS A 326 -6.73 4.17 -7.34
N MET A 327 -6.21 5.19 -8.05
CA MET A 327 -5.48 6.30 -7.42
C MET A 327 -6.35 7.52 -7.10
N GLY A 328 -7.56 7.62 -7.67
CA GLY A 328 -8.37 8.84 -7.59
C GLY A 328 -8.86 9.18 -6.18
N ILE A 329 -9.24 8.16 -5.41
CA ILE A 329 -9.75 8.33 -4.04
C ILE A 329 -8.67 8.90 -3.12
N TYR A 330 -7.46 8.35 -3.23
CA TYR A 330 -6.27 8.77 -2.51
C TYR A 330 -5.89 10.22 -2.83
N GLY A 331 -6.00 10.59 -4.11
CA GLY A 331 -5.56 11.89 -4.60
C GLY A 331 -6.37 13.09 -4.12
N ASN A 332 -7.68 12.93 -3.92
CA ASN A 332 -8.52 14.05 -3.47
C ASN A 332 -8.15 14.49 -2.05
N LEU A 333 -7.87 13.52 -1.17
CA LEU A 333 -7.50 13.80 0.23
C LEU A 333 -6.07 14.33 0.33
N ILE A 334 -5.14 13.71 -0.40
CA ILE A 334 -3.74 14.14 -0.37
C ILE A 334 -3.56 15.54 -0.96
N GLY A 335 -4.29 15.90 -2.01
CA GLY A 335 -4.26 17.24 -2.57
C GLY A 335 -4.64 18.36 -1.58
N SER A 336 -5.27 18.03 -0.45
CA SER A 336 -5.59 18.98 0.62
C SER A 336 -4.44 19.19 1.62
N ILE A 337 -3.38 18.38 1.56
CA ILE A 337 -2.22 18.48 2.44
C ILE A 337 -1.32 19.65 1.98
N PRO A 338 -1.00 20.62 2.85
CA PRO A 338 -0.15 21.73 2.48
C PRO A 338 1.26 21.27 2.09
N GLY A 339 1.81 21.85 1.03
CA GLY A 339 3.17 21.64 0.55
C GLY A 339 3.46 20.23 0.05
N ILE A 340 2.45 19.36 -0.12
CA ILE A 340 2.65 17.94 -0.43
C ILE A 340 3.28 17.72 -1.80
N THR A 341 2.87 18.50 -2.81
CA THR A 341 3.44 18.43 -4.17
C THR A 341 4.92 18.84 -4.13
N THR A 342 5.22 20.01 -3.55
CA THR A 342 6.60 20.50 -3.35
C THR A 342 7.46 19.51 -2.58
N TYR A 343 6.90 18.90 -1.53
CA TYR A 343 7.60 17.90 -0.73
C TYR A 343 7.93 16.66 -1.56
N PHE A 344 6.99 16.13 -2.34
CA PHE A 344 7.27 14.96 -3.15
C PHE A 344 8.29 15.24 -4.26
N ASP A 345 8.22 16.40 -4.91
CA ASP A 345 9.21 16.80 -5.92
C ASP A 345 10.63 16.86 -5.32
N THR A 346 10.76 17.42 -4.12
CA THR A 346 12.06 17.51 -3.43
C THR A 346 12.52 16.20 -2.80
N LYS A 347 11.62 15.42 -2.21
CA LYS A 347 11.91 14.12 -1.57
C LYS A 347 12.50 13.13 -2.56
N TYR A 348 12.00 13.14 -3.79
CA TYR A 348 12.37 12.18 -4.81
C TYR A 348 13.52 12.66 -5.69
N GLU A 349 14.06 13.87 -5.44
CA GLU A 349 15.15 14.50 -6.20
C GLU A 349 14.94 14.45 -7.72
N ILE A 350 13.68 14.50 -8.16
CA ILE A 350 13.33 14.29 -9.58
C ILE A 350 13.88 15.45 -10.39
N GLN A 351 14.76 15.16 -11.35
CA GLN A 351 15.30 16.16 -12.25
C GLN A 351 14.25 16.55 -13.31
N GLU A 352 14.07 17.86 -13.52
CA GLU A 352 13.13 18.42 -14.50
C GLU A 352 13.38 17.95 -15.94
#